data_AF-A0A1L5BNY4-F1
#
_entry.id   AF-A0A1L5BNY4-F1
#
_cell.length_a   1.000
_cell.length_b   1.000
_cell.length_c   1.000
_cell.angle_alpha   90.00
_cell.angle_beta   90.00
_cell.angle_gamma   90.00
#
_symmetry.space_group_name_H-M   'P 1'
#
loop_
_entity.id
_entity.type
_entity.pdbx_description
1 polymer ?
#
loop_
_entity_poly.entity_id
_entity_poly.type
_entity_poly.pdbx_seq_one_letter_code
_entity_poly.pdbx_strand_id
1 'polypeptide(L)'
;MPMQTDEIDTRSFIIRKQLACINEHKRRIASNNGVKVHNLLSMFIPLGLDETQISEQLLIDLTTLGARRGDVAHKGFRAITALPDPKEEKILAERIIISLKDFEILAASIF
;
A
#
# COMPACT_ATOMS: atom_id res chain seq x y z
N MET A 1 -10.71 47.52 13.27
CA MET A 1 -10.49 46.28 14.06
C MET A 1 -9.86 45.22 13.15
N PRO A 2 -8.62 44.78 13.40
CA PRO A 2 -7.85 43.93 12.47
C PRO A 2 -8.14 42.41 12.60
N MET A 3 -9.24 42.01 13.26
CA MET A 3 -9.45 40.63 13.71
C MET A 3 -9.95 39.66 12.61
N GLN A 4 -10.29 40.13 11.41
CA GLN A 4 -10.87 39.28 10.34
C GLN A 4 -9.84 38.73 9.34
N THR A 5 -8.67 39.37 9.22
CA THR A 5 -7.72 39.06 8.14
C THR A 5 -6.85 37.84 8.46
N ASP A 6 -6.44 37.68 9.72
CA ASP A 6 -5.59 36.56 10.18
C ASP A 6 -6.36 35.23 10.25
N GLU A 7 -7.65 35.25 10.57
CA GLU A 7 -8.50 34.06 10.65
C GLU A 7 -8.80 33.48 9.27
N ILE A 8 -8.99 34.35 8.26
CA ILE A 8 -9.18 33.98 6.86
C ILE A 8 -7.89 33.38 6.29
N ASP A 9 -6.73 33.94 6.63
CA ASP A 9 -5.43 33.42 6.17
C ASP A 9 -5.12 32.05 6.78
N THR A 10 -5.41 31.88 8.08
CA THR A 10 -5.24 30.58 8.78
C THR A 10 -6.10 29.49 8.15
N ARG A 11 -7.39 29.76 7.89
CA ARG A 11 -8.27 28.80 7.20
C ARG A 11 -7.79 28.48 5.80
N SER A 12 -7.35 29.49 5.06
CA SER A 12 -6.79 29.32 3.71
C SER A 12 -5.51 28.47 3.72
N PHE A 13 -4.65 28.65 4.72
CA PHE A 13 -3.45 27.83 4.92
C PHE A 13 -3.79 26.38 5.22
N ILE A 14 -4.73 26.12 6.14
CA ILE A 14 -5.18 24.77 6.50
C ILE A 14 -5.75 24.03 5.28
N ILE A 15 -6.63 24.68 4.51
CA ILE A 15 -7.23 24.09 3.30
C ILE A 15 -6.15 23.71 2.28
N ARG A 16 -5.18 24.62 2.04
CA ARG A 16 -4.06 24.34 1.12
C ARG A 16 -3.22 23.15 1.58
N LYS A 17 -2.92 23.05 2.87
CA LYS A 17 -2.15 21.94 3.44
C LYS A 17 -2.91 20.61 3.37
N GLN A 18 -4.21 20.63 3.67
CA GLN A 18 -5.07 19.46 3.54
C GLN A 18 -5.12 18.96 2.09
N LEU A 19 -5.33 19.87 1.12
CA LEU A 19 -5.37 19.52 -0.29
C LEU A 19 -4.02 18.96 -0.78
N ALA A 20 -2.90 19.54 -0.33
CA ALA A 20 -1.57 19.04 -0.65
C ALA A 20 -1.35 17.61 -0.10
N CYS A 21 -1.79 17.34 1.13
CA CYS A 21 -1.71 16.00 1.73
C CYS A 21 -2.52 14.97 0.94
N ILE A 22 -3.77 15.30 0.60
CA ILE A 22 -4.65 14.44 -0.20
C ILE A 22 -4.03 14.15 -1.57
N ASN A 23 -3.50 15.17 -2.25
CA ASN A 23 -2.90 15.02 -3.57
C ASN A 23 -1.62 14.16 -3.53
N GLU A 24 -0.79 14.34 -2.50
CA GLU A 24 0.41 13.53 -2.32
C GLU A 24 0.04 12.06 -2.01
N HIS A 25 -0.95 11.83 -1.16
CA HIS A 25 -1.43 10.49 -0.88
C HIS A 25 -2.01 9.81 -2.14
N LYS A 26 -2.82 10.54 -2.94
CA LYS A 26 -3.30 10.07 -4.25
C LYS A 26 -2.15 9.75 -5.21
N ARG A 27 -1.09 10.54 -5.22
CA ARG A 27 0.10 10.28 -6.05
C ARG A 27 0.79 8.99 -5.63
N ARG A 28 0.92 8.71 -4.33
CA ARG A 28 1.49 7.45 -3.81
C ARG A 28 0.69 6.24 -4.26
N ILE A 29 -0.64 6.32 -4.20
CA ILE A 29 -1.53 5.28 -4.72
C ILE A 29 -1.32 5.11 -6.24
N ALA A 30 -1.32 6.21 -7.00
CA ALA A 30 -1.16 6.18 -8.45
C ALA A 30 0.22 5.67 -8.90
N SER A 31 1.26 5.86 -8.08
CA SER A 31 2.63 5.40 -8.34
C SER A 31 2.88 3.97 -7.85
N ASN A 32 1.87 3.31 -7.29
CA ASN A 32 2.02 1.95 -6.79
C ASN A 32 2.01 0.94 -7.94
N ASN A 33 3.16 0.32 -8.20
CA ASN A 33 3.34 -0.65 -9.28
C ASN A 33 3.16 -2.12 -8.84
N GLY A 34 2.68 -2.36 -7.62
CA GLY A 34 2.47 -3.73 -7.17
C GLY A 34 1.99 -3.87 -5.73
N VAL A 35 2.08 -5.10 -5.25
CA VAL A 35 1.59 -5.52 -3.95
C VAL A 35 2.77 -6.07 -3.15
N LYS A 36 3.80 -5.23 -2.94
CA LYS A 36 4.88 -5.51 -1.98
C LYS A 36 4.54 -4.86 -0.65
N VAL A 37 5.13 -5.37 0.43
CA VAL A 37 4.94 -4.85 1.80
C VAL A 37 5.15 -3.34 1.87
N HIS A 38 6.26 -2.83 1.32
CA HIS A 38 6.53 -1.40 1.35
C HIS A 38 5.48 -0.57 0.60
N ASN A 39 4.85 -1.11 -0.45
CA ASN A 39 3.78 -0.42 -1.17
C ASN A 39 2.55 -0.31 -0.28
N LEU A 40 2.14 -1.41 0.36
CA LEU A 40 1.03 -1.45 1.29
C LEU A 40 1.27 -0.46 2.45
N LEU A 41 2.40 -0.59 3.15
CA LEU A 41 2.75 0.26 4.28
C LEU A 41 2.82 1.75 3.90
N SER A 42 3.36 2.09 2.73
CA SER A 42 3.44 3.48 2.27
C SER A 42 2.09 4.17 2.09
N MET A 43 1.03 3.38 1.85
CA MET A 43 -0.35 3.86 1.72
C MET A 43 -1.05 3.90 3.07
N PHE A 44 -0.87 2.88 3.93
CA PHE A 44 -1.68 2.72 5.13
C PHE A 44 -1.08 3.35 6.40
N ILE A 45 0.25 3.50 6.52
CA ILE A 45 0.89 4.21 7.65
C ILE A 45 0.36 5.64 7.81
N PRO A 46 0.24 6.47 6.75
CA PRO A 46 -0.33 7.81 6.86
C PRO A 46 -1.79 7.85 7.35
N LEU A 47 -2.49 6.72 7.30
CA LEU A 47 -3.87 6.56 7.74
C LEU A 47 -3.97 6.04 9.19
N GLY A 48 -2.84 5.84 9.88
CA GLY A 48 -2.79 5.33 11.25
C GLY A 48 -2.74 3.80 11.35
N LEU A 49 -2.49 3.10 10.25
CA LEU A 49 -2.29 1.65 10.22
C LEU A 49 -0.81 1.32 10.14
N ASP A 50 -0.25 0.79 11.22
CA ASP A 50 1.13 0.33 11.26
C ASP A 50 1.28 -1.17 10.95
N GLU A 51 2.53 -1.62 10.79
CA GLU A 51 2.85 -3.01 10.45
C GLU A 51 2.43 -4.03 11.52
N THR A 52 2.33 -3.62 12.78
CA THR A 52 1.97 -4.50 13.91
C THR A 52 0.49 -4.86 13.88
N GLN A 53 -0.32 -4.06 13.19
CA GLN A 53 -1.75 -4.29 13.00
C GLN A 53 -2.04 -5.18 11.79
N ILE A 54 -1.06 -5.39 10.91
CA ILE A 54 -1.21 -6.19 9.69
C ILE A 54 -0.78 -7.63 9.98
N SER A 55 -1.53 -8.59 9.44
CA SER A 55 -1.16 -10.01 9.53
C SER A 55 0.25 -10.25 9.01
N GLU A 56 1.12 -10.81 9.85
CA GLU A 56 2.48 -11.20 9.49
C GLU A 56 2.50 -12.12 8.26
N GLN A 57 1.55 -13.05 8.19
CA GLN A 57 1.39 -13.96 7.05
C GLN A 57 1.12 -13.21 5.75
N LEU A 58 0.28 -12.16 5.78
CA LEU A 58 0.02 -11.31 4.62
C LEU A 58 1.31 -10.61 4.17
N LEU A 59 2.10 -10.08 5.10
CA LEU A 59 3.35 -9.40 4.79
C LEU A 59 4.37 -10.36 4.14
N ILE A 60 4.49 -11.58 4.66
CA ILE A 60 5.35 -12.63 4.11
C ILE A 60 4.91 -13.01 2.68
N ASP A 61 3.60 -13.19 2.47
CA ASP A 61 3.06 -13.60 1.18
C ASP A 61 3.24 -12.53 0.10
N LEU A 62 3.01 -11.26 0.44
CA LEU A 62 3.25 -10.11 -0.45
C LEU A 62 4.73 -9.99 -0.83
N THR A 63 5.63 -10.22 0.13
CA THR A 63 7.08 -10.22 -0.11
C THR A 63 7.47 -11.36 -1.05
N THR A 64 6.95 -12.56 -0.80
CA THR A 64 7.21 -13.75 -1.63
C THR A 64 6.72 -13.56 -3.05
N LEU A 65 5.48 -13.09 -3.22
CA LEU A 65 4.89 -12.81 -4.54
C LEU A 65 5.71 -11.74 -5.29
N GLY A 66 6.09 -10.66 -4.59
CA GLY A 66 6.89 -9.58 -5.15
C GLY A 66 8.28 -10.02 -5.59
N ALA A 67 8.94 -10.89 -4.82
CA ALA A 67 10.25 -11.46 -5.14
C ALA A 67 10.17 -12.40 -6.36
N ARG A 68 9.21 -13.33 -6.38
CA ARG A 68 9.01 -14.27 -7.50
C ARG A 68 8.72 -13.54 -8.81
N ARG A 69 7.83 -12.54 -8.79
CA ARG A 69 7.54 -11.72 -9.98
C ARG A 69 8.73 -10.86 -10.42
N GLY A 70 9.47 -10.29 -9.45
CA GLY A 70 10.67 -9.50 -9.71
C GLY A 70 11.78 -10.32 -10.36
N ASP A 71 11.99 -11.55 -9.88
CA ASP A 71 12.97 -12.48 -10.45
C ASP A 71 12.64 -12.83 -11.90
N VAL A 72 11.37 -13.14 -12.20
CA VAL A 72 10.92 -13.42 -13.57
C VAL A 72 11.14 -12.20 -14.49
N ALA A 73 10.81 -10.99 -14.01
CA ALA A 73 10.91 -9.76 -14.78
C ALA A 73 12.35 -9.29 -15.03
N HIS A 74 13.23 -9.41 -14.03
CA HIS A 74 14.61 -8.91 -14.11
C HIS A 74 15.59 -9.93 -14.70
N LYS A 75 15.40 -11.23 -14.45
CA LYS A 75 16.34 -12.27 -14.93
C LYS A 75 15.95 -12.79 -16.32
N GLY A 76 14.69 -12.63 -16.72
CA GLY A 76 14.16 -13.13 -18.00
C GLY A 76 14.10 -14.66 -18.05
N PHE A 77 13.23 -15.22 -18.89
CA PHE A 77 12.91 -16.66 -18.91
C PHE A 77 14.14 -17.61 -18.96
N ARG A 78 15.24 -17.17 -19.57
CA ARG A 78 16.47 -17.97 -19.77
C ARG A 78 17.36 -18.08 -18.53
N ALA A 79 17.23 -17.20 -17.54
CA ALA A 79 18.07 -17.20 -16.33
C ALA A 79 17.31 -17.65 -15.07
N ILE A 80 16.07 -18.10 -15.22
CA ILE A 80 15.26 -18.64 -14.13
C ILE A 80 15.58 -20.13 -14.01
N THR A 81 16.11 -20.55 -12.86
CA THR A 81 16.48 -21.95 -12.59
C THR A 81 15.28 -22.85 -12.27
N ALA A 82 14.14 -22.26 -11.88
CA ALA A 82 12.88 -22.96 -11.64
C ALA A 82 11.70 -22.08 -12.06
N LEU A 83 10.91 -22.54 -13.03
CA LEU A 83 9.66 -21.88 -13.39
C LEU A 83 8.71 -21.91 -12.19
N PRO A 84 8.01 -20.79 -11.88
CA PRO A 84 6.97 -20.81 -10.87
C PRO A 84 5.92 -21.87 -11.21
N ASP A 85 5.62 -22.77 -10.27
CA ASP A 85 4.54 -23.74 -10.44
C ASP A 85 3.20 -22.98 -10.46
N PRO A 86 2.40 -23.08 -11.55
CA PRO A 86 1.10 -22.42 -11.62
C PRO A 86 0.15 -22.78 -10.47
N LYS A 87 0.25 -23.99 -9.90
CA LYS A 87 -0.57 -24.41 -8.76
C LYS A 87 -0.19 -23.66 -7.49
N GLU A 88 1.11 -23.59 -7.21
CA GLU A 88 1.63 -22.90 -6.02
C GLU A 88 1.39 -21.39 -6.12
N GLU A 89 1.54 -20.79 -7.30
CA GLU A 89 1.22 -19.38 -7.52
C GLU A 89 -0.27 -19.10 -7.32
N LYS A 90 -1.15 -20.01 -7.78
CA LYS A 90 -2.59 -19.89 -7.54
C LYS A 90 -2.92 -19.95 -6.04
N ILE A 91 -2.37 -20.92 -5.31
CA ILE A 91 -2.59 -21.05 -3.86
C ILE A 91 -2.09 -19.80 -3.13
N LEU A 92 -0.91 -19.29 -3.49
CA LEU A 92 -0.36 -18.06 -2.92
C LEU A 92 -1.27 -16.86 -3.19
N ALA A 93 -1.75 -16.70 -4.43
CA ALA A 93 -2.66 -15.61 -4.79
C ALA A 93 -4.00 -15.72 -4.04
N GLU A 94 -4.57 -16.91 -3.92
CA GLU A 94 -5.81 -17.15 -3.16
C GLU A 94 -5.64 -16.80 -1.68
N ARG A 95 -4.52 -17.19 -1.08
CA ARG A 95 -4.21 -16.85 0.32
C ARG A 95 -4.08 -15.33 0.51
N ILE A 96 -3.38 -14.64 -0.39
CA ILE A 96 -3.27 -13.19 -0.37
C ILE A 96 -4.66 -12.54 -0.48
N ILE A 97 -5.52 -13.01 -1.39
CA ILE A 97 -6.88 -12.45 -1.55
C ILE A 97 -7.69 -12.61 -0.26
N ILE A 98 -7.62 -13.77 0.40
CA ILE A 98 -8.31 -13.99 1.68
C ILE A 98 -7.78 -13.03 2.74
N SER A 99 -6.45 -12.95 2.92
CA SER A 99 -5.85 -12.06 3.91
C SER A 99 -6.08 -10.57 3.61
N LEU A 100 -6.23 -10.19 2.34
CA LEU A 100 -6.61 -8.82 1.95
C LEU A 100 -8.04 -8.48 2.35
N LYS A 101 -8.97 -9.45 2.38
CA LYS A 101 -10.33 -9.22 2.90
C LYS A 101 -10.33 -8.95 4.39
N ASP A 102 -9.55 -9.73 5.14
CA ASP A 102 -9.39 -9.50 6.58
C ASP A 102 -8.77 -8.12 6.85
N PHE A 103 -7.78 -7.75 6.04
CA PHE A 103 -7.17 -6.43 6.09
C PHE A 103 -8.13 -5.29 5.70
N GLU A 104 -9.02 -5.50 4.72
CA GLU A 104 -10.06 -4.53 4.35
C GLU A 104 -11.03 -4.27 5.51
N ILE A 105 -11.45 -5.32 6.22
CA ILE A 105 -12.30 -5.19 7.41
C ILE A 105 -11.57 -4.39 8.50
N LEU A 106 -10.28 -4.68 8.73
CA LEU A 106 -9.44 -3.92 9.66
C LEU A 106 -9.37 -2.43 9.27
N ALA A 107 -9.08 -2.15 8.00
CA ALA A 107 -8.97 -0.78 7.51
C ALA A 107 -10.30 -0.02 7.60
N ALA A 108 -11.41 -0.72 7.36
CA ALA A 108 -12.76 -0.16 7.51
C ALA A 108 -13.11 0.13 8.99
N SER A 109 -12.49 -0.55 9.95
CA SER A 109 -12.76 -0.32 11.39
C SER A 109 -12.14 0.97 11.95
N ILE A 110 -11.22 1.60 11.21
CA ILE A 110 -10.46 2.78 11.62
C ILE A 110 -11.16 4.09 11.20
N PHE A 111 -12.12 4.00 10.27
CA PHE A 111 -12.89 5.13 9.73
C PHE A 111 -14.38 5.00 10.05
#